data_AF-A0A1Q7UPS4-F1
#
_entry.id   AF-A0A1Q7UPS4-F1
#
_cell.length_a   1.000
_cell.length_b   1.000
_cell.length_c   1.000
_cell.angle_alpha   90.00
_cell.angle_beta   90.00
_cell.angle_gamma   90.00
#
_symmetry.space_group_name_H-M   'P 1'
#
loop_
_entity.id
_entity.type
_entity.pdbx_description
1 polymer ?
#
loop_
_entity_poly.entity_id
_entity_poly.type
_entity_poly.pdbx_seq_one_letter_code
_entity_poly.pdbx_strand_id
1 'polypeptide(L)'
;MEKNHSWFPKEQQDDEVEMKVTHDTRTQPDTGMLSDDDSTEDRDTGESQDEMKIVPISTKDAQVLQSPLLPLTEEKEEKTENSPVVPVPTTLPQRTVMPRKRAILMAVFLLILVFNAARLSSAQFIGAEGWASVLGSHVSSGDPNLLRNVAIQLRKKLTPGVTAQATPHLTPQEYIDALVQNMTLDQKLGQMMIVQYVGPEYGLAISTMISQYNVGAVILFGVNNNIQDKTQLKSLTRQMQSNSKPIPLVVAIDQEGGTVDRLVNLDGPRPSEAEIGATNDPNKATQQGNQDAQDLSSYGINLNLAPVVDVTNVFNPQLYLRTFGDNPAKVTKMAGAYLRGLQRNGKVLGALKHFPGLGDVGADPHNSVPYLYRSKSDLEAIDWAPYRVLIRQGDVRAVLVTHEIVTTIDGSKPSSLSYKVITGILRNELGFQGVVITDSLTMEGITAYYPEAQAAALAIEAGSDLLMGALTPNDVANMISGIKQAINTGEIGLQRVDESVRRILMLKYQMGLIRIPTI
;
A
#
# COMPACT_ATOMS: atom_id res chain seq x y z
N MET A 1 44.67 7.05 1.86
CA MET A 1 44.57 6.93 3.33
C MET A 1 43.11 6.69 3.65
N GLU A 2 42.73 5.41 3.67
CA GLU A 2 41.39 4.93 3.99
C GLU A 2 41.16 4.97 5.50
N LYS A 3 39.93 5.30 5.93
CA LYS A 3 39.43 4.96 7.26
C LYS A 3 38.08 4.27 7.12
N ASN A 4 38.14 2.93 7.17
CA ASN A 4 37.01 2.07 7.45
C ASN A 4 36.64 2.18 8.93
N HIS A 5 35.38 2.46 9.23
CA HIS A 5 34.82 2.22 10.56
C HIS A 5 33.71 1.18 10.43
N SER A 6 34.02 -0.06 10.85
CA SER A 6 33.03 -1.07 11.17
C SER A 6 32.61 -0.90 12.63
N TRP A 7 31.31 -1.05 12.92
CA TRP A 7 30.78 -1.12 14.28
C TRP A 7 29.76 -2.26 14.35
N PHE A 8 30.16 -3.35 15.00
CA PHE A 8 29.27 -4.37 15.57
C PHE A 8 29.53 -4.37 17.09
N PRO A 9 28.49 -4.40 17.95
CA PRO A 9 28.71 -4.61 19.38
C PRO A 9 28.95 -6.09 19.68
N LYS A 10 29.94 -6.32 20.55
CA LYS A 10 30.29 -7.63 21.14
C LYS A 10 29.21 -8.09 22.12
N GLU A 11 28.95 -9.40 22.10
CA GLU A 11 28.30 -10.15 23.18
C GLU A 11 29.02 -9.90 24.51
N GLN A 12 28.26 -9.69 25.58
CA GLN A 12 28.77 -9.70 26.94
C GLN A 12 27.95 -10.67 27.78
N GLN A 13 28.72 -11.53 28.45
CA GLN A 13 28.35 -12.72 29.20
C GLN A 13 27.74 -12.38 30.55
N ASP A 14 26.92 -13.31 31.03
CA ASP A 14 26.09 -13.31 32.24
C ASP A 14 26.85 -13.00 33.54
N ASP A 15 26.18 -12.30 34.46
CA ASP A 15 26.39 -12.40 35.90
C ASP A 15 25.03 -12.65 36.58
N GLU A 16 24.91 -13.83 37.19
CA GLU A 16 23.77 -14.29 37.99
C GLU A 16 23.66 -13.48 39.30
N VAL A 17 22.44 -13.02 39.63
CA VAL A 17 22.09 -12.65 41.00
C VAL A 17 20.82 -13.40 41.41
N GLU A 18 21.03 -14.40 42.25
CA GLU A 18 20.07 -15.22 42.94
C GLU A 18 19.27 -14.38 43.95
N MET A 19 17.93 -14.29 43.81
CA MET A 19 17.05 -13.84 44.89
C MET A 19 15.98 -14.88 45.18
N LYS A 20 16.18 -15.56 46.32
CA LYS A 20 15.21 -16.40 47.02
C LYS A 20 13.98 -15.58 47.39
N VAL A 21 12.79 -16.03 46.99
CA VAL A 21 11.53 -15.68 47.64
C VAL A 21 10.88 -16.97 48.14
N THR A 22 10.77 -17.03 49.47
CA THR A 22 10.20 -18.12 50.25
C THR A 22 8.67 -18.21 50.07
N HIS A 23 8.18 -19.43 49.89
CA HIS A 23 6.76 -19.78 50.03
C HIS A 23 6.31 -19.63 51.48
N ASP A 24 5.14 -19.04 51.69
CA ASP A 24 4.36 -19.28 52.91
C ASP A 24 2.92 -19.65 52.55
N THR A 25 2.46 -20.72 53.19
CA THR A 25 1.19 -21.41 53.02
C THR A 25 0.50 -21.40 54.37
N ARG A 26 -0.72 -20.87 54.47
CA ARG A 26 -1.73 -21.28 55.48
C ARG A 26 -3.08 -20.60 55.22
N THR A 27 -4.08 -21.37 54.79
CA THR A 27 -5.21 -21.96 55.55
C THR A 27 -6.45 -21.08 55.62
N GLN A 28 -7.53 -21.63 55.06
CA GLN A 28 -8.92 -21.25 55.32
C GLN A 28 -9.34 -21.58 56.77
N PRO A 29 -10.52 -21.08 57.17
CA PRO A 29 -11.56 -22.04 57.54
C PRO A 29 -12.94 -21.73 56.93
N ASP A 30 -13.72 -22.81 56.93
CA ASP A 30 -15.08 -23.02 56.44
C ASP A 30 -16.15 -22.64 57.49
N THR A 31 -17.42 -22.86 57.14
CA THR A 31 -18.70 -22.78 57.90
C THR A 31 -19.47 -21.44 57.80
N GLY A 32 -20.78 -21.38 57.51
CA GLY A 32 -21.79 -22.42 57.34
C GLY A 32 -23.13 -21.88 56.80
N MET A 33 -24.02 -22.85 56.49
CA MET A 33 -25.38 -22.78 55.94
C MET A 33 -26.42 -21.97 56.75
N LEU A 34 -27.52 -21.57 56.06
CA LEU A 34 -28.98 -21.61 56.41
C LEU A 34 -29.71 -20.63 55.45
N SER A 35 -30.44 -21.08 54.41
CA SER A 35 -31.84 -21.56 54.31
C SER A 35 -32.94 -20.52 54.55
N ASP A 36 -33.63 -20.19 53.45
CA ASP A 36 -35.09 -20.11 53.20
C ASP A 36 -36.06 -19.18 53.96
N ASP A 37 -37.08 -18.82 53.17
CA ASP A 37 -38.42 -18.25 53.46
C ASP A 37 -38.54 -16.75 53.76
N ASP A 38 -39.59 -16.03 53.37
CA ASP A 38 -40.73 -16.15 52.43
C ASP A 38 -41.50 -14.82 52.58
N SER A 39 -42.49 -14.58 51.71
CA SER A 39 -43.56 -13.57 51.70
C SER A 39 -43.23 -12.18 51.13
N THR A 40 -43.66 -11.83 49.92
CA THR A 40 -45.04 -11.54 49.43
C THR A 40 -45.68 -10.34 50.11
N GLU A 41 -45.80 -9.23 49.37
CA GLU A 41 -47.10 -8.56 49.21
C GLU A 41 -47.08 -7.61 48.01
N ASP A 42 -48.21 -7.65 47.31
CA ASP A 42 -48.54 -6.99 46.06
C ASP A 42 -48.47 -5.47 46.09
N ARG A 43 -48.19 -4.87 44.92
CA ARG A 43 -49.15 -3.93 44.30
C ARG A 43 -48.82 -3.67 42.83
N ASP A 44 -49.81 -4.08 42.04
CA ASP A 44 -50.13 -3.79 40.66
C ASP A 44 -50.09 -2.30 40.30
N THR A 45 -49.66 -2.03 39.05
CA THR A 45 -50.23 -1.14 38.02
C THR A 45 -49.20 -0.24 37.33
N GLY A 46 -49.10 -0.39 36.00
CA GLY A 46 -48.70 0.68 35.09
C GLY A 46 -47.54 0.37 34.15
N GLU A 47 -47.82 -0.40 33.09
CA GLU A 47 -47.08 -0.25 31.83
C GLU A 47 -47.28 1.17 31.28
N SER A 48 -46.19 1.89 30.99
CA SER A 48 -46.22 2.98 30.03
C SER A 48 -44.98 2.97 29.16
N GLN A 49 -45.21 2.71 27.88
CA GLN A 49 -44.29 2.93 26.77
C GLN A 49 -43.91 4.42 26.72
N ASP A 50 -42.62 4.72 26.77
CA ASP A 50 -42.12 6.07 26.47
C ASP A 50 -42.02 6.25 24.95
N GLU A 51 -43.13 6.65 24.34
CA GLU A 51 -43.14 7.32 23.04
C GLU A 51 -42.66 8.76 23.22
N MET A 52 -41.52 9.08 22.61
CA MET A 52 -40.96 10.42 22.55
C MET A 52 -41.87 11.35 21.73
N LYS A 53 -42.73 12.11 22.42
CA LYS A 53 -43.59 13.13 21.81
C LYS A 53 -42.76 14.32 21.31
N ILE A 54 -42.83 14.53 20.00
CA ILE A 54 -42.40 15.73 19.30
C ILE A 54 -43.27 16.91 19.74
N VAL A 55 -42.64 17.96 20.29
CA VAL A 55 -43.28 19.25 20.58
C VAL A 55 -43.06 20.18 19.37
N PRO A 56 -44.11 20.85 18.83
CA PRO A 56 -43.98 21.71 17.67
C PRO A 56 -43.29 23.03 18.03
N ILE A 57 -42.19 23.32 17.34
CA ILE A 57 -41.50 24.61 17.43
C ILE A 57 -42.24 25.64 16.57
N SER A 58 -42.57 26.76 17.21
CA SER A 58 -43.15 27.96 16.62
C SER A 58 -42.21 28.60 15.61
N THR A 59 -42.69 28.82 14.39
CA THR A 59 -41.96 29.50 13.31
C THR A 59 -42.12 31.02 13.42
N LYS A 60 -41.16 31.66 14.08
CA LYS A 60 -40.80 33.06 13.78
C LYS A 60 -39.28 33.14 13.69
N ASP A 61 -38.85 33.74 12.59
CA ASP A 61 -37.47 34.09 12.21
C ASP A 61 -36.67 32.99 11.47
N ALA A 62 -37.11 32.72 10.24
CA ALA A 62 -36.23 32.26 9.16
C ALA A 62 -36.44 33.18 7.94
N GLN A 63 -35.49 34.10 7.70
CA GLN A 63 -35.41 34.87 6.47
C GLN A 63 -34.87 33.97 5.35
N VAL A 64 -35.73 33.66 4.38
CA VAL A 64 -35.37 33.06 3.09
C VAL A 64 -35.58 34.13 2.03
N LEU A 65 -34.51 34.57 1.36
CA LEU A 65 -34.61 35.40 0.16
C LEU A 65 -34.76 34.48 -1.05
N GLN A 66 -35.98 34.45 -1.58
CA GLN A 66 -36.33 33.84 -2.88
C GLN A 66 -35.90 34.76 -4.02
N SER A 67 -35.21 34.21 -5.02
CA SER A 67 -34.97 34.87 -6.31
C SER A 67 -36.19 34.70 -7.23
N PRO A 68 -36.67 35.74 -7.92
CA PRO A 68 -37.83 35.62 -8.81
C PRO A 68 -37.45 35.15 -10.23
N LEU A 69 -38.30 34.31 -10.80
CA LEU A 69 -38.36 33.97 -12.22
C LEU A 69 -38.99 35.13 -13.02
N LEU A 70 -38.38 35.51 -14.14
CA LEU A 70 -38.96 36.37 -15.17
C LEU A 70 -38.67 35.82 -16.59
N PRO A 71 -39.48 36.19 -17.61
CA PRO A 71 -39.90 35.30 -18.68
C PRO A 71 -39.07 35.39 -19.98
N LEU A 72 -39.20 34.34 -20.80
CA LEU A 72 -38.68 34.24 -22.16
C LEU A 72 -39.27 35.33 -23.06
N THR A 73 -38.40 36.14 -23.68
CA THR A 73 -38.74 37.05 -24.78
C THR A 73 -37.91 36.68 -26.00
N GLU A 74 -38.59 36.61 -27.15
CA GLU A 74 -38.01 36.48 -28.48
C GLU A 74 -37.24 37.76 -28.84
N GLU A 75 -36.03 37.63 -29.39
CA GLU A 75 -35.35 38.77 -30.02
C GLU A 75 -34.97 38.46 -31.47
N LYS A 76 -35.40 39.40 -32.31
CA LYS A 76 -35.12 39.55 -33.74
C LYS A 76 -33.73 40.12 -33.97
N GLU A 77 -33.17 39.78 -35.14
CA GLU A 77 -32.00 40.37 -35.77
C GLU A 77 -32.03 41.91 -35.86
N GLU A 78 -30.90 42.58 -35.57
CA GLU A 78 -30.36 43.63 -36.45
C GLU A 78 -28.85 43.88 -36.24
N LYS A 79 -28.18 44.24 -37.33
CA LYS A 79 -26.74 44.39 -37.59
C LYS A 79 -26.05 45.52 -36.82
N THR A 80 -24.74 45.40 -36.61
CA THR A 80 -23.75 46.47 -36.91
C THR A 80 -22.31 45.92 -37.01
N GLU A 81 -21.50 46.66 -37.78
CA GLU A 81 -20.23 46.31 -38.42
C GLU A 81 -18.95 46.43 -37.56
N ASN A 82 -17.88 45.83 -38.12
CA ASN A 82 -16.44 46.11 -37.97
C ASN A 82 -15.62 45.40 -36.87
N SER A 83 -14.94 44.33 -37.26
CA SER A 83 -13.52 44.04 -36.95
C SER A 83 -12.98 42.85 -37.78
N PRO A 84 -11.64 42.71 -37.97
CA PRO A 84 -11.03 42.45 -39.28
C PRO A 84 -10.96 40.98 -39.73
N VAL A 85 -10.99 40.82 -41.06
CA VAL A 85 -10.94 39.57 -41.83
C VAL A 85 -9.57 38.90 -41.73
N VAL A 86 -9.54 37.67 -41.23
CA VAL A 86 -8.43 36.71 -41.43
C VAL A 86 -8.78 35.86 -42.66
N PRO A 87 -7.90 35.70 -43.67
CA PRO A 87 -8.23 34.92 -44.86
C PRO A 87 -8.33 33.42 -44.52
N VAL A 88 -9.49 32.84 -44.78
CA VAL A 88 -9.74 31.39 -44.72
C VAL A 88 -9.00 30.71 -45.87
N PRO A 89 -8.21 29.64 -45.63
CA PRO A 89 -7.65 28.83 -46.70
C PRO A 89 -8.77 28.09 -47.44
N THR A 90 -9.01 28.43 -48.71
CA THR A 90 -9.87 27.67 -49.63
C THR A 90 -9.17 26.41 -50.11
N THR A 91 -9.04 25.39 -49.26
CA THR A 91 -8.87 23.99 -49.68
C THR A 91 -9.35 23.05 -48.57
N LEU A 92 -10.45 22.34 -48.81
CA LEU A 92 -10.86 21.21 -47.97
C LEU A 92 -9.78 20.11 -48.04
N PRO A 93 -9.37 19.48 -46.93
CA PRO A 93 -8.46 18.33 -46.99
C PRO A 93 -9.15 17.21 -47.78
N GLN A 94 -8.52 16.80 -48.88
CA GLN A 94 -8.96 15.64 -49.65
C GLN A 94 -8.97 14.42 -48.74
N ARG A 95 -10.16 13.88 -48.50
CA ARG A 95 -10.36 12.61 -47.80
C ARG A 95 -9.66 11.53 -48.62
N THR A 96 -8.50 11.07 -48.16
CA THR A 96 -7.78 9.96 -48.80
C THR A 96 -8.63 8.70 -48.68
N VAL A 97 -9.32 8.35 -49.76
CA VAL A 97 -10.09 7.10 -49.84
C VAL A 97 -9.10 5.96 -49.87
N MET A 98 -9.14 5.13 -48.83
CA MET A 98 -8.28 3.96 -48.71
C MET A 98 -8.50 3.05 -49.94
N PRO A 99 -7.43 2.60 -50.64
CA PRO A 99 -7.58 1.75 -51.82
C PRO A 99 -8.38 0.48 -51.47
N ARG A 100 -9.37 0.11 -52.29
CA ARG A 100 -10.26 -1.05 -52.02
C ARG A 100 -9.51 -2.32 -51.62
N LYS A 101 -8.33 -2.57 -52.20
CA LYS A 101 -7.48 -3.71 -51.84
C LYS A 101 -6.98 -3.65 -50.38
N ARG A 102 -6.64 -2.47 -49.85
CA ARG A 102 -6.24 -2.28 -48.44
C ARG A 102 -7.44 -2.38 -47.50
N ALA A 103 -8.60 -1.85 -47.89
CA ALA A 103 -9.84 -1.99 -47.10
C ALA A 103 -10.29 -3.46 -46.99
N ILE A 104 -10.18 -4.23 -48.09
CA ILE A 104 -10.46 -5.67 -48.10
C ILE A 104 -9.44 -6.43 -47.26
N LEU A 105 -8.14 -6.11 -47.36
CA LEU A 105 -7.10 -6.75 -46.54
C LEU A 105 -7.33 -6.50 -45.04
N MET A 106 -7.71 -5.28 -44.66
CA MET A 106 -8.04 -4.93 -43.27
C MET A 106 -9.32 -5.64 -42.80
N ALA A 107 -10.34 -5.72 -43.65
CA ALA A 107 -11.58 -6.42 -43.32
C ALA A 107 -11.35 -7.93 -43.14
N VAL A 108 -10.52 -8.54 -43.99
CA VAL A 108 -10.11 -9.95 -43.86
C VAL A 108 -9.28 -10.16 -42.60
N PHE A 109 -8.35 -9.26 -42.28
CA PHE A 109 -7.57 -9.31 -41.05
C PHE A 109 -8.44 -9.19 -39.79
N LEU A 110 -9.41 -8.25 -39.78
CA LEU A 110 -10.39 -8.10 -38.70
C LEU A 110 -11.30 -9.33 -38.58
N LEU A 111 -11.74 -9.91 -39.69
CA LEU A 111 -12.52 -11.15 -39.69
C LEU A 111 -11.72 -12.33 -39.13
N ILE A 112 -10.44 -12.45 -39.48
CA ILE A 112 -9.54 -13.47 -38.92
C ILE A 112 -9.35 -13.24 -37.43
N LEU A 113 -9.20 -11.99 -36.97
CA LEU A 113 -9.11 -11.65 -35.55
C LEU A 113 -10.39 -12.02 -34.78
N VAL A 114 -11.56 -11.66 -35.30
CA VAL A 114 -12.86 -11.95 -34.67
C VAL A 114 -13.14 -13.46 -34.66
N PHE A 115 -12.84 -14.16 -35.75
CA PHE A 115 -13.10 -15.59 -35.86
C PHE A 115 -12.17 -16.44 -34.99
N ASN A 116 -10.93 -15.99 -34.78
CA ASN A 116 -10.01 -16.66 -33.86
C ASN A 116 -10.24 -16.28 -32.39
N ALA A 117 -10.62 -15.04 -32.09
CA ALA A 117 -11.05 -14.64 -30.74
C ALA A 117 -12.30 -15.39 -30.26
N ALA A 118 -13.14 -15.85 -31.20
CA ALA A 118 -14.32 -16.67 -30.91
C ALA A 118 -14.00 -18.17 -30.70
N ARG A 119 -12.79 -18.64 -31.02
CA ARG A 119 -12.40 -20.07 -30.94
C ARG A 119 -11.29 -20.38 -29.94
N LEU A 120 -10.65 -19.36 -29.38
CA LEU A 120 -9.60 -19.45 -28.36
C LEU A 120 -9.96 -18.52 -27.21
N SER A 121 -9.75 -18.94 -25.97
CA SER A 121 -9.83 -18.02 -24.82
C SER A 121 -8.96 -16.79 -25.12
N SER A 122 -9.50 -15.59 -24.91
CA SER A 122 -8.90 -14.29 -25.27
C SER A 122 -7.48 -14.04 -24.74
N ALA A 123 -6.98 -14.89 -23.84
CA ALA A 123 -5.62 -14.89 -23.34
C ALA A 123 -4.55 -15.45 -24.30
N GLN A 124 -4.92 -16.13 -25.40
CA GLN A 124 -3.96 -16.85 -26.26
C GLN A 124 -3.72 -16.25 -27.65
N PHE A 125 -4.54 -15.31 -28.13
CA PHE A 125 -4.50 -14.90 -29.54
C PHE A 125 -3.62 -13.69 -29.86
N ILE A 126 -3.42 -12.80 -28.89
CA ILE A 126 -2.41 -11.74 -28.93
C ILE A 126 -1.56 -12.00 -27.69
N GLY A 127 -0.40 -12.64 -27.86
CA GLY A 127 0.52 -12.84 -26.74
C GLY A 127 0.80 -11.52 -26.02
N ALA A 128 1.26 -11.59 -24.78
CA ALA A 128 1.54 -10.43 -23.95
C ALA A 128 2.35 -9.33 -24.68
N GLU A 129 3.24 -9.69 -25.61
CA GLU A 129 4.01 -8.71 -26.38
C GLU A 129 3.19 -7.84 -27.36
N GLY A 130 2.01 -8.29 -27.81
CA GLY A 130 1.23 -7.58 -28.83
C GLY A 130 0.51 -6.34 -28.30
N TRP A 131 0.07 -6.32 -27.05
CA TRP A 131 -0.70 -5.19 -26.50
C TRP A 131 0.17 -3.97 -26.19
N ALA A 132 1.42 -4.15 -25.78
CA ALA A 132 2.37 -3.04 -25.56
C ALA A 132 2.56 -2.19 -26.84
N SER A 133 2.64 -2.85 -28.01
CA SER A 133 2.71 -2.15 -29.31
C SER A 133 1.44 -1.38 -29.67
N VAL A 134 0.27 -1.86 -29.23
CA VAL A 134 -1.04 -1.21 -29.46
C VAL A 134 -1.24 -0.04 -28.49
N LEU A 135 -0.69 -0.12 -27.28
CA LEU A 135 -0.74 0.93 -26.25
C LEU A 135 0.38 1.98 -26.40
N GLY A 136 1.23 1.87 -27.42
CA GLY A 136 2.31 2.84 -27.68
C GLY A 136 3.45 2.80 -26.65
N SER A 137 3.47 1.81 -25.75
CA SER A 137 4.53 1.63 -24.77
C SER A 137 5.58 0.65 -25.30
N HIS A 138 6.77 1.15 -25.62
CA HIS A 138 7.94 0.29 -25.78
C HIS A 138 8.36 -0.22 -24.40
N VAL A 139 7.81 -1.36 -24.00
CA VAL A 139 8.30 -2.12 -22.84
C VAL A 139 9.55 -2.86 -23.32
N SER A 140 10.72 -2.51 -22.77
CA SER A 140 11.94 -3.28 -22.98
C SER A 140 11.76 -4.67 -22.38
N SER A 141 11.82 -5.72 -23.21
CA SER A 141 11.79 -7.11 -22.73
C SER A 141 13.07 -7.41 -21.95
N GLY A 142 13.01 -7.22 -20.64
CA GLY A 142 14.10 -7.59 -19.76
C GLY A 142 14.34 -9.10 -19.72
N ASP A 143 15.49 -9.52 -19.19
CA ASP A 143 15.90 -10.93 -19.19
C ASP A 143 14.93 -11.79 -18.34
N PRO A 144 14.17 -12.73 -18.95
CA PRO A 144 13.25 -13.59 -18.22
C PRO A 144 13.95 -14.57 -17.27
N ASN A 145 15.28 -14.74 -17.41
CA ASN A 145 16.12 -15.58 -16.57
C ASN A 145 17.07 -14.76 -15.68
N LEU A 146 16.78 -13.48 -15.41
CA LEU A 146 17.64 -12.55 -14.66
C LEU A 146 18.26 -13.17 -13.40
N LEU A 147 17.45 -13.74 -12.49
CA LEU A 147 17.94 -14.35 -11.25
C LEU A 147 19.00 -15.44 -11.53
N ARG A 148 18.75 -16.30 -12.52
CA ARG A 148 19.66 -17.37 -12.91
C ARG A 148 20.93 -16.83 -13.55
N ASN A 149 20.79 -15.85 -14.45
CA ASN A 149 21.92 -15.32 -15.21
C ASN A 149 22.87 -14.50 -14.31
N VAL A 150 22.33 -13.72 -13.37
CA VAL A 150 23.12 -13.01 -12.36
C VAL A 150 23.83 -14.00 -11.43
N ALA A 151 23.16 -15.07 -10.99
CA ALA A 151 23.79 -16.13 -10.21
C ALA A 151 24.99 -16.77 -10.95
N ILE A 152 24.83 -17.08 -12.24
CA ILE A 152 25.90 -17.63 -13.08
C ILE A 152 27.05 -16.63 -13.25
N GLN A 153 26.74 -15.33 -13.46
CA GLN A 153 27.74 -14.28 -13.59
C GLN A 153 28.60 -14.14 -12.34
N LEU A 154 27.97 -14.10 -11.16
CA LEU A 154 28.67 -13.98 -9.88
C LEU A 154 29.53 -15.22 -9.59
N ARG A 155 29.02 -16.43 -9.89
CA ARG A 155 29.78 -17.67 -9.78
C ARG A 155 31.08 -17.65 -10.59
N LYS A 156 31.01 -17.19 -11.85
CA LYS A 156 32.20 -17.06 -12.71
C LYS A 156 33.24 -16.08 -12.14
N LYS A 157 32.78 -14.96 -11.57
CA LYS A 157 33.65 -13.93 -10.95
C LYS A 157 34.34 -14.42 -9.67
N LEU A 158 33.68 -15.30 -8.91
CA LEU A 158 34.17 -15.84 -7.64
C LEU A 158 35.04 -17.10 -7.79
N THR A 159 35.35 -17.54 -9.01
CA THR A 159 36.33 -18.59 -9.29
C THR A 159 37.72 -18.01 -9.63
N PRO A 160 38.59 -17.66 -8.67
CA PRO A 160 40.03 -17.54 -8.92
C PRO A 160 40.71 -18.92 -8.85
N GLY A 161 41.72 -19.11 -9.71
CA GLY A 161 42.49 -20.35 -9.78
C GLY A 161 43.12 -20.73 -8.44
N VAL A 162 42.88 -21.97 -8.03
CA VAL A 162 43.63 -22.77 -7.05
C VAL A 162 44.27 -21.97 -5.91
N THR A 163 43.55 -21.82 -4.80
CA THR A 163 44.09 -22.09 -3.46
C THR A 163 42.92 -22.29 -2.50
N ALA A 164 42.98 -23.38 -1.73
CA ALA A 164 41.93 -23.83 -0.84
C ALA A 164 41.78 -22.90 0.37
N GLN A 165 40.99 -21.84 0.25
CA GLN A 165 40.43 -21.10 1.40
C GLN A 165 38.95 -20.78 1.12
N ALA A 166 38.17 -20.82 2.20
CA ALA A 166 36.70 -20.75 2.33
C ALA A 166 35.90 -20.36 1.06
N THR A 167 34.92 -21.17 0.70
CA THR A 167 33.94 -20.88 -0.35
C THR A 167 33.36 -19.48 -0.13
N PRO A 168 33.57 -18.51 -1.04
CA PRO A 168 33.03 -17.17 -0.86
C PRO A 168 31.50 -17.23 -0.85
N HIS A 169 30.89 -16.97 0.31
CA HIS A 169 29.43 -16.86 0.42
C HIS A 169 28.99 -15.46 0.01
N LEU A 170 28.20 -15.38 -1.06
CA LEU A 170 27.59 -14.13 -1.52
C LEU A 170 26.64 -13.58 -0.46
N THR A 171 26.84 -12.33 -0.03
CA THR A 171 25.91 -11.66 0.89
C THR A 171 24.60 -11.30 0.17
N PRO A 172 23.47 -11.15 0.90
CA PRO A 172 22.22 -10.69 0.28
C PRO A 172 22.36 -9.35 -0.43
N GLN A 173 23.14 -8.43 0.15
CA GLN A 173 23.40 -7.11 -0.42
C GLN A 173 24.11 -7.21 -1.76
N GLU A 174 25.21 -7.97 -1.85
CA GLU A 174 25.94 -8.15 -3.11
C GLU A 174 25.09 -8.79 -4.21
N TYR A 175 24.24 -9.77 -3.85
CA TYR A 175 23.35 -10.39 -4.82
C TYR A 175 22.29 -9.39 -5.34
N ILE A 176 21.65 -8.66 -4.44
CA ILE A 176 20.64 -7.67 -4.78
C ILE A 176 21.25 -6.53 -5.62
N ASP A 177 22.45 -6.07 -5.28
CA ASP A 177 23.17 -5.06 -6.06
C ASP A 177 23.44 -5.55 -7.49
N ALA A 178 23.85 -6.80 -7.64
CA ALA A 178 24.04 -7.40 -8.96
C ALA A 178 22.74 -7.56 -9.74
N LEU A 179 21.61 -7.86 -9.07
CA LEU A 179 20.29 -7.88 -9.72
C LEU A 179 19.93 -6.48 -10.23
N VAL A 180 20.03 -5.44 -9.40
CA VAL A 180 19.71 -4.06 -9.78
C VAL A 180 20.58 -3.58 -10.94
N GLN A 181 21.88 -3.93 -10.95
CA GLN A 181 22.78 -3.57 -12.05
C GLN A 181 22.42 -4.22 -13.39
N ASN A 182 21.78 -5.39 -13.37
CA ASN A 182 21.38 -6.13 -14.56
C ASN A 182 19.90 -5.90 -14.96
N MET A 183 19.14 -5.11 -14.21
CA MET A 183 17.77 -4.73 -14.56
C MET A 183 17.76 -3.55 -15.53
N THR A 184 16.87 -3.60 -16.51
CA THR A 184 16.54 -2.42 -17.34
C THR A 184 15.81 -1.37 -16.51
N LEU A 185 15.76 -0.12 -16.99
CA LEU A 185 14.97 0.92 -16.33
C LEU A 185 13.49 0.53 -16.22
N ASP A 186 12.92 -0.10 -17.26
CA ASP A 186 11.52 -0.53 -17.25
C ASP A 186 11.26 -1.58 -16.17
N GLN A 187 12.15 -2.56 -16.01
CA GLN A 187 12.04 -3.53 -14.93
C GLN A 187 12.12 -2.85 -13.56
N LYS A 188 13.03 -1.88 -13.40
CA LYS A 188 13.18 -1.12 -12.14
C LYS A 188 11.90 -0.36 -11.80
N LEU A 189 11.38 0.41 -12.75
CA LEU A 189 10.15 1.20 -12.56
C LEU A 189 8.92 0.30 -12.36
N GLY A 190 8.83 -0.83 -13.06
CA GLY A 190 7.82 -1.85 -12.79
C GLY A 190 7.87 -2.35 -11.36
N GLN A 191 9.06 -2.70 -10.85
CA GLN A 191 9.22 -3.16 -9.47
C GLN A 191 8.80 -2.13 -8.41
N MET A 192 8.70 -0.85 -8.77
CA MET A 192 8.24 0.22 -7.88
C MET A 192 6.71 0.37 -7.82
N MET A 193 5.94 -0.47 -8.52
CA MET A 193 4.47 -0.36 -8.56
C MET A 193 3.78 -1.40 -7.67
N ILE A 194 2.78 -0.94 -6.91
CA ILE A 194 1.73 -1.76 -6.29
C ILE A 194 0.43 -1.53 -7.07
N VAL A 195 -0.02 -2.54 -7.80
CA VAL A 195 -1.23 -2.44 -8.62
C VAL A 195 -2.45 -3.02 -7.91
N GLN A 196 -3.61 -2.48 -8.24
CA GLN A 196 -4.92 -3.05 -7.95
C GLN A 196 -5.45 -3.73 -9.22
N TYR A 197 -6.56 -4.47 -9.11
CA TYR A 197 -7.35 -4.88 -10.28
C TYR A 197 -8.74 -5.35 -9.84
N VAL A 198 -9.71 -5.33 -10.77
CA VAL A 198 -11.08 -5.81 -10.53
C VAL A 198 -11.26 -7.22 -11.08
N GLY A 199 -11.87 -8.08 -10.27
CA GLY A 199 -12.30 -9.43 -10.62
C GLY A 199 -11.63 -10.53 -9.80
N PRO A 200 -12.20 -11.75 -9.82
CA PRO A 200 -11.72 -12.85 -8.98
C PRO A 200 -10.62 -13.67 -9.65
N GLU A 201 -10.37 -13.46 -10.94
CA GLU A 201 -9.47 -14.30 -11.73
C GLU A 201 -8.22 -13.56 -12.21
N TYR A 202 -7.21 -14.34 -12.58
CA TYR A 202 -6.01 -13.86 -13.25
C TYR A 202 -6.31 -13.49 -14.71
N GLY A 203 -7.02 -12.37 -14.89
CA GLY A 203 -7.48 -11.88 -16.19
C GLY A 203 -6.43 -11.10 -16.99
N LEU A 204 -6.86 -10.56 -18.14
CA LEU A 204 -5.99 -9.85 -19.07
C LEU A 204 -5.31 -8.61 -18.45
N ALA A 205 -6.04 -7.81 -17.67
CA ALA A 205 -5.49 -6.59 -17.07
C ALA A 205 -4.34 -6.89 -16.08
N ILE A 206 -4.59 -7.74 -15.09
CA ILE A 206 -3.58 -8.10 -14.10
C ILE A 206 -2.42 -8.90 -14.69
N SER A 207 -2.69 -9.77 -15.67
CA SER A 207 -1.62 -10.49 -16.37
C SER A 207 -0.75 -9.57 -17.21
N THR A 208 -1.32 -8.53 -17.83
CA THR A 208 -0.57 -7.48 -18.54
C THR A 208 0.33 -6.70 -17.59
N MET A 209 -0.20 -6.24 -16.46
CA MET A 209 0.59 -5.52 -15.44
C MET A 209 1.75 -6.36 -14.91
N ILE A 210 1.51 -7.64 -14.58
CA ILE A 210 2.55 -8.52 -14.05
C ILE A 210 3.58 -8.91 -15.11
N SER A 211 3.15 -9.39 -16.27
CA SER A 211 4.06 -10.00 -17.25
C SER A 211 4.74 -8.99 -18.19
N GLN A 212 4.10 -7.85 -18.48
CA GLN A 212 4.65 -6.85 -19.39
C GLN A 212 5.25 -5.68 -18.60
N TYR A 213 4.49 -5.09 -17.68
CA TYR A 213 5.00 -3.97 -16.88
C TYR A 213 5.90 -4.40 -15.73
N ASN A 214 6.12 -5.70 -15.53
CA ASN A 214 7.00 -6.24 -14.48
C ASN A 214 6.68 -5.66 -13.10
N VAL A 215 5.39 -5.50 -12.77
CA VAL A 215 5.01 -4.82 -11.52
C VAL A 215 5.56 -5.54 -10.29
N GLY A 216 5.97 -4.76 -9.29
CA GLY A 216 6.62 -5.26 -8.09
C GLY A 216 5.68 -5.92 -7.11
N ALA A 217 4.44 -5.43 -7.04
CA ALA A 217 3.43 -5.89 -6.10
C ALA A 217 2.00 -5.78 -6.66
N VAL A 218 1.10 -6.53 -6.06
CA VAL A 218 -0.36 -6.40 -6.19
C VAL A 218 -0.96 -6.27 -4.80
N ILE A 219 -2.02 -5.49 -4.65
CA ILE A 219 -2.85 -5.44 -3.44
C ILE A 219 -4.24 -6.03 -3.72
N LEU A 220 -4.74 -6.84 -2.80
CA LEU A 220 -6.02 -7.54 -2.93
C LEU A 220 -7.10 -6.85 -2.11
N PHE A 221 -8.28 -6.69 -2.71
CA PHE A 221 -9.45 -6.11 -2.06
C PHE A 221 -10.69 -7.01 -2.20
N GLY A 222 -11.50 -7.05 -1.14
CA GLY A 222 -12.83 -7.64 -1.19
C GLY A 222 -13.77 -6.86 -2.12
N VAL A 223 -13.73 -5.52 -2.06
CA VAL A 223 -14.57 -4.63 -2.91
C VAL A 223 -14.25 -4.75 -4.41
N ASN A 224 -13.02 -5.12 -4.75
CA ASN A 224 -12.62 -5.38 -6.13
C ASN A 224 -12.92 -6.83 -6.57
N ASN A 225 -13.63 -7.59 -5.73
CA ASN A 225 -14.00 -8.98 -5.97
C ASN A 225 -12.79 -9.92 -6.13
N ASN A 226 -11.66 -9.63 -5.47
CA ASN A 226 -10.47 -10.49 -5.54
C ASN A 226 -10.53 -11.67 -4.54
N ILE A 227 -11.39 -11.56 -3.52
CA ILE A 227 -11.49 -12.49 -2.39
C ILE A 227 -12.92 -13.04 -2.34
N GLN A 228 -13.11 -14.26 -2.85
CA GLN A 228 -14.42 -14.92 -2.87
C GLN A 228 -14.47 -16.12 -1.93
N ASP A 229 -13.51 -17.03 -2.08
CA ASP A 229 -13.38 -18.21 -1.22
C ASP A 229 -11.91 -18.66 -1.14
N LYS A 230 -11.64 -19.60 -0.22
CA LYS A 230 -10.28 -20.10 0.05
C LYS A 230 -9.61 -20.74 -1.16
N THR A 231 -10.37 -21.45 -1.99
CA THR A 231 -9.85 -22.17 -3.17
C THR A 231 -9.53 -21.18 -4.28
N GLN A 232 -10.45 -20.26 -4.57
CA GLN A 232 -10.27 -19.18 -5.53
C GLN A 232 -9.04 -18.32 -5.16
N LEU A 233 -8.96 -17.83 -3.92
CA LEU A 233 -7.87 -16.96 -3.49
C LEU A 233 -6.49 -17.65 -3.60
N LYS A 234 -6.39 -18.93 -3.19
CA LYS A 234 -5.16 -19.73 -3.35
C LYS A 234 -4.79 -19.95 -4.80
N SER A 235 -5.77 -20.17 -5.68
CA SER A 235 -5.53 -20.34 -7.11
C SER A 235 -5.02 -19.04 -7.73
N LEU A 236 -5.67 -17.92 -7.40
CA LEU A 236 -5.35 -16.59 -7.90
C LEU A 236 -3.90 -16.19 -7.57
N THR A 237 -3.52 -16.26 -6.28
CA THR A 237 -2.17 -15.86 -5.85
C THR A 237 -1.08 -16.77 -6.41
N ARG A 238 -1.35 -18.08 -6.55
CA ARG A 238 -0.42 -19.00 -7.24
C ARG A 238 -0.24 -18.64 -8.71
N GLN A 239 -1.31 -18.27 -9.42
CA GLN A 239 -1.23 -17.84 -10.81
C GLN A 239 -0.45 -16.52 -10.95
N MET A 240 -0.68 -15.55 -10.07
CA MET A 240 0.11 -14.31 -10.04
C MET A 240 1.59 -14.60 -9.81
N GLN A 241 1.91 -15.44 -8.82
CA GLN A 241 3.30 -15.80 -8.53
C GLN A 241 3.98 -16.57 -9.66
N SER A 242 3.30 -17.52 -10.31
CA SER A 242 3.89 -18.32 -11.38
C SER A 242 4.19 -17.52 -12.66
N ASN A 243 3.44 -16.43 -12.87
CA ASN A 243 3.61 -15.52 -14.01
C ASN A 243 4.46 -14.28 -13.69
N SER A 244 4.81 -14.06 -12.43
CA SER A 244 5.72 -12.99 -12.02
C SER A 244 7.17 -13.43 -12.23
N LYS A 245 7.70 -13.09 -13.41
CA LYS A 245 9.08 -13.37 -13.81
C LYS A 245 9.72 -12.09 -14.35
N PRO A 246 11.04 -11.89 -14.13
CA PRO A 246 11.96 -12.80 -13.43
C PRO A 246 11.95 -12.67 -11.91
N ILE A 247 11.36 -11.61 -11.34
CA ILE A 247 11.34 -11.35 -9.89
C ILE A 247 9.95 -11.70 -9.35
N PRO A 248 9.83 -12.53 -8.28
CA PRO A 248 8.54 -12.89 -7.69
C PRO A 248 7.76 -11.68 -7.15
N LEU A 249 6.44 -11.81 -7.08
CA LEU A 249 5.52 -10.72 -6.74
C LEU A 249 5.34 -10.57 -5.22
N VAL A 250 5.24 -9.33 -4.76
CA VAL A 250 4.65 -9.05 -3.43
C VAL A 250 3.13 -9.08 -3.58
N VAL A 251 2.45 -9.84 -2.73
CA VAL A 251 0.98 -9.89 -2.66
C VAL A 251 0.59 -9.27 -1.33
N ALA A 252 -0.07 -8.12 -1.41
CA ALA A 252 -0.41 -7.27 -0.28
C ALA A 252 -1.91 -7.31 0.04
N ILE A 253 -2.26 -6.96 1.28
CA ILE A 253 -3.64 -6.81 1.75
C ILE A 253 -3.69 -5.85 2.95
N ASP A 254 -4.85 -5.24 3.21
CA ASP A 254 -5.16 -4.55 4.48
C ASP A 254 -5.92 -5.49 5.42
N GLN A 255 -5.22 -6.34 6.16
CA GLN A 255 -5.82 -7.24 7.15
C GLN A 255 -5.51 -6.72 8.56
N GLU A 256 -6.25 -5.70 9.02
CA GLU A 256 -6.11 -5.10 10.35
C GLU A 256 -6.97 -5.82 11.41
N GLY A 257 -8.14 -6.30 10.98
CA GLY A 257 -9.20 -6.82 11.85
C GLY A 257 -10.32 -5.79 12.08
N GLY A 258 -11.35 -6.17 12.83
CA GLY A 258 -12.51 -5.31 13.06
C GLY A 258 -13.18 -4.83 11.76
N THR A 259 -13.24 -3.51 11.56
CA THR A 259 -13.86 -2.88 10.38
C THR A 259 -13.01 -3.01 9.11
N VAL A 260 -11.73 -3.33 9.23
CA VAL A 260 -10.80 -3.54 8.11
C VAL A 260 -10.30 -4.99 8.16
N ASP A 261 -11.25 -5.90 7.96
CA ASP A 261 -11.03 -7.34 7.88
C ASP A 261 -11.43 -7.85 6.49
N ARG A 262 -10.45 -8.20 5.66
CA ARG A 262 -10.67 -8.65 4.28
C ARG A 262 -10.91 -10.14 4.20
N LEU A 263 -10.57 -10.89 5.26
CA LEU A 263 -10.72 -12.34 5.35
C LEU A 263 -11.92 -12.78 6.20
N VAL A 264 -12.72 -11.84 6.72
CA VAL A 264 -13.90 -12.12 7.57
C VAL A 264 -14.82 -13.21 7.02
N ASN A 265 -15.07 -13.22 5.72
CA ASN A 265 -15.94 -14.20 5.05
C ASN A 265 -15.27 -15.57 4.83
N LEU A 266 -13.94 -15.65 4.94
CA LEU A 266 -13.16 -16.87 4.74
C LEU A 266 -12.81 -17.54 6.07
N ASP A 267 -12.36 -16.75 7.05
CA ASP A 267 -11.77 -17.26 8.29
C ASP A 267 -12.53 -16.82 9.56
N GLY A 268 -13.62 -16.06 9.40
CA GLY A 268 -14.35 -15.45 10.52
C GLY A 268 -13.73 -14.11 10.96
N PRO A 269 -14.45 -13.36 11.80
CA PRO A 269 -14.03 -12.02 12.21
C PRO A 269 -12.77 -12.05 13.08
N ARG A 270 -11.87 -11.10 12.85
CA ARG A 270 -10.74 -10.80 13.74
C ARG A 270 -11.08 -9.68 14.72
N PRO A 271 -10.53 -9.71 15.95
CA PRO A 271 -10.63 -8.56 16.84
C PRO A 271 -10.01 -7.33 16.18
N SER A 272 -10.64 -6.18 16.40
CA SER A 272 -10.10 -4.87 16.03
C SER A 272 -8.84 -4.55 16.84
N GLU A 273 -7.99 -3.67 16.31
CA GLU A 273 -6.82 -3.21 17.06
C GLU A 273 -7.20 -2.51 18.37
N ALA A 274 -8.35 -1.84 18.43
CA ALA A 274 -8.88 -1.26 19.66
C ALA A 274 -9.24 -2.33 20.71
N GLU A 275 -9.89 -3.44 20.31
CA GLU A 275 -10.19 -4.55 21.22
C GLU A 275 -8.90 -5.21 21.73
N ILE A 276 -7.93 -5.44 20.84
CA ILE A 276 -6.61 -5.97 21.24
C ILE A 276 -5.92 -4.99 22.19
N GLY A 277 -5.92 -3.70 21.86
CA GLY A 277 -5.37 -2.62 22.65
C GLY A 277 -6.01 -2.50 24.03
N ALA A 278 -7.32 -2.68 24.14
CA ALA A 278 -8.07 -2.64 25.40
C ALA A 278 -7.59 -3.69 26.42
N THR A 279 -7.04 -4.82 25.94
CA THR A 279 -6.45 -5.84 26.83
C THR A 279 -5.17 -5.36 27.54
N ASN A 280 -4.45 -4.39 26.95
CA ASN A 280 -3.11 -3.95 27.39
C ASN A 280 -2.08 -5.09 27.57
N ASP A 281 -2.34 -6.25 26.96
CA ASP A 281 -1.50 -7.45 27.01
C ASP A 281 -0.80 -7.67 25.64
N PRO A 282 0.51 -7.40 25.53
CA PRO A 282 1.28 -7.62 24.30
C PRO A 282 1.25 -9.07 23.81
N ASN A 283 0.99 -10.04 24.68
CA ASN A 283 0.89 -11.44 24.27
C ASN A 283 -0.35 -11.66 23.40
N LYS A 284 -1.46 -10.97 23.68
CA LYS A 284 -2.67 -11.00 22.83
C LYS A 284 -2.40 -10.39 21.46
N ALA A 285 -1.71 -9.25 21.41
CA ALA A 285 -1.29 -8.64 20.15
C ALA A 285 -0.35 -9.57 19.35
N THR A 286 0.62 -10.19 20.01
CA THR A 286 1.55 -11.15 19.40
C THR A 286 0.81 -12.38 18.86
N GLN A 287 -0.16 -12.91 19.61
CA GLN A 287 -1.00 -14.04 19.18
C GLN A 287 -1.80 -13.68 17.93
N GLN A 288 -2.43 -12.50 17.90
CA GLN A 288 -3.18 -12.06 16.74
C GLN A 288 -2.28 -11.90 15.51
N GLY A 289 -1.13 -11.23 15.64
CA GLY A 289 -0.17 -11.10 14.54
C GLY A 289 0.29 -12.47 14.00
N ASN A 290 0.58 -13.43 14.89
CA ASN A 290 0.93 -14.79 14.48
C ASN A 290 -0.20 -15.49 13.71
N GLN A 291 -1.45 -15.30 14.15
CA GLN A 291 -2.61 -15.89 13.51
C GLN A 291 -2.80 -15.32 12.09
N ASP A 292 -2.75 -13.99 11.96
CA ASP A 292 -2.86 -13.32 10.65
C ASP A 292 -1.73 -13.80 9.72
N ALA A 293 -0.49 -13.92 10.23
CA ALA A 293 0.63 -14.43 9.45
C ALA A 293 0.40 -15.86 8.93
N GLN A 294 -0.19 -16.73 9.74
CA GLN A 294 -0.50 -18.11 9.35
C GLN A 294 -1.53 -18.14 8.22
N ASP A 295 -2.64 -17.40 8.39
CA ASP A 295 -3.74 -17.43 7.44
C ASP A 295 -3.36 -16.75 6.12
N LEU A 296 -2.76 -15.55 6.19
CA LEU A 296 -2.28 -14.81 5.02
C LEU A 296 -1.27 -15.63 4.21
N SER A 297 -0.27 -16.21 4.86
CA SER A 297 0.73 -17.03 4.15
C SER A 297 0.12 -18.30 3.55
N SER A 298 -0.96 -18.85 4.12
CA SER A 298 -1.68 -19.99 3.56
C SER A 298 -2.36 -19.66 2.22
N TYR A 299 -2.71 -18.38 2.02
CA TYR A 299 -3.26 -17.84 0.77
C TYR A 299 -2.19 -17.30 -0.18
N GLY A 300 -0.90 -17.34 0.17
CA GLY A 300 0.18 -16.79 -0.64
C GLY A 300 0.33 -15.27 -0.55
N ILE A 301 -0.33 -14.63 0.43
CA ILE A 301 -0.16 -13.21 0.76
C ILE A 301 1.09 -13.08 1.63
N ASN A 302 1.93 -12.07 1.33
CA ASN A 302 3.26 -11.92 1.94
C ASN A 302 3.56 -10.51 2.47
N LEU A 303 2.65 -9.55 2.25
CA LEU A 303 2.69 -8.24 2.88
C LEU A 303 1.32 -7.94 3.49
N ASN A 304 1.27 -7.66 4.79
CA ASN A 304 0.09 -7.08 5.42
C ASN A 304 0.35 -5.59 5.64
N LEU A 305 -0.56 -4.73 5.19
CA LEU A 305 -0.52 -3.31 5.49
C LEU A 305 -1.11 -3.07 6.88
N ALA A 306 -0.43 -3.62 7.89
CA ALA A 306 -0.74 -3.51 9.30
C ALA A 306 0.57 -3.75 10.08
N PRO A 307 0.69 -3.29 11.34
CA PRO A 307 -0.33 -2.64 12.17
C PRO A 307 -0.55 -1.16 11.87
N VAL A 308 -1.70 -0.64 12.29
CA VAL A 308 -1.91 0.81 12.46
C VAL A 308 -1.19 1.26 13.73
N VAL A 309 -0.47 2.38 13.64
CA VAL A 309 0.29 2.99 14.74
C VAL A 309 -0.11 4.44 14.99
N ASP A 310 -1.20 4.89 14.36
CA ASP A 310 -1.83 6.17 14.69
C ASP A 310 -2.26 6.20 16.16
N VAL A 311 -2.13 7.37 16.78
CA VAL A 311 -2.48 7.61 18.18
C VAL A 311 -3.75 8.46 18.22
N THR A 312 -4.87 7.87 18.61
CA THR A 312 -6.19 8.52 18.57
C THR A 312 -6.48 9.26 19.88
N ASN A 313 -5.67 10.27 20.23
CA ASN A 313 -5.91 11.15 21.38
C ASN A 313 -6.91 12.28 21.09
N VAL A 314 -7.31 12.43 19.82
CA VAL A 314 -8.43 13.25 19.35
C VAL A 314 -9.35 12.33 18.54
N PHE A 315 -10.67 12.55 18.62
CA PHE A 315 -11.61 11.71 17.88
C PHE A 315 -11.42 11.87 16.37
N ASN A 316 -11.04 10.78 15.69
CA ASN A 316 -11.02 10.68 14.25
C ASN A 316 -11.91 9.49 13.82
N PRO A 317 -13.00 9.71 13.07
CA PRO A 317 -13.91 8.65 12.66
C PRO A 317 -13.26 7.59 11.75
N GLN A 318 -12.21 7.95 10.99
CA GLN A 318 -11.50 6.98 10.14
C GLN A 318 -10.62 6.02 10.92
N LEU A 319 -10.23 6.39 12.14
CA LEU A 319 -9.43 5.58 13.05
C LEU A 319 -10.31 4.82 14.05
N TYR A 320 -11.64 4.95 13.94
CA TYR A 320 -12.57 4.29 14.84
C TYR A 320 -12.35 2.77 14.84
N LEU A 321 -12.04 2.23 16.02
CA LEU A 321 -11.65 0.83 16.30
C LEU A 321 -10.33 0.36 15.67
N ARG A 322 -9.67 1.17 14.83
CA ARG A 322 -8.48 0.79 14.06
C ARG A 322 -7.17 1.10 14.76
N THR A 323 -7.17 1.55 16.01
CA THR A 323 -5.93 1.89 16.73
C THR A 323 -5.86 1.18 18.06
N PHE A 324 -4.64 0.80 18.48
CA PHE A 324 -4.41 0.14 19.77
C PHE A 324 -4.67 1.04 20.99
N GLY A 325 -4.84 2.36 20.81
CA GLY A 325 -5.16 3.28 21.88
C GLY A 325 -4.92 4.76 21.54
N ASP A 326 -5.00 5.57 22.59
CA ASP A 326 -4.95 7.03 22.59
C ASP A 326 -3.64 7.60 23.16
N ASN A 327 -2.72 6.73 23.59
CA ASN A 327 -1.44 7.12 24.18
C ASN A 327 -0.26 6.47 23.41
N PRO A 328 0.76 7.25 23.00
CA PRO A 328 1.88 6.73 22.21
C PRO A 328 2.57 5.52 22.81
N ALA A 329 2.76 5.49 24.13
CA ALA A 329 3.43 4.37 24.80
C ALA A 329 2.64 3.05 24.67
N LYS A 330 1.31 3.12 24.79
CA LYS A 330 0.42 1.97 24.63
C LYS A 330 0.42 1.48 23.19
N VAL A 331 0.24 2.39 22.22
CA VAL A 331 0.25 2.06 20.79
C VAL A 331 1.58 1.41 20.40
N THR A 332 2.71 2.01 20.78
CA THR A 332 4.05 1.46 20.54
C THR A 332 4.20 0.03 21.06
N LYS A 333 3.79 -0.20 22.32
CA LYS A 333 3.90 -1.50 22.99
C LYS A 333 3.07 -2.58 22.28
N MET A 334 1.82 -2.28 21.96
CA MET A 334 0.87 -3.23 21.40
C MET A 334 1.14 -3.49 19.91
N ALA A 335 1.30 -2.44 19.11
CA ALA A 335 1.59 -2.56 17.68
C ALA A 335 2.96 -3.23 17.43
N GLY A 336 3.98 -2.92 18.23
CA GLY A 336 5.27 -3.60 18.14
C GLY A 336 5.16 -5.10 18.43
N ALA A 337 4.30 -5.50 19.37
CA ALA A 337 4.05 -6.90 19.68
C ALA A 337 3.27 -7.61 18.57
N TYR A 338 2.24 -6.98 18.01
CA TYR A 338 1.54 -7.45 16.81
C TYR A 338 2.51 -7.64 15.64
N LEU A 339 3.33 -6.63 15.31
CA LEU A 339 4.29 -6.69 14.23
C LEU A 339 5.29 -7.84 14.40
N ARG A 340 5.81 -8.06 15.61
CA ARG A 340 6.69 -9.21 15.88
C ARG A 340 5.99 -10.55 15.65
N GLY A 341 4.72 -10.68 16.07
CA GLY A 341 3.91 -11.86 15.78
C GLY A 341 3.71 -12.07 14.28
N LEU A 342 3.32 -11.02 13.56
CA LEU A 342 3.08 -11.04 12.11
C LEU A 342 4.31 -11.51 11.34
N GLN A 343 5.49 -11.02 11.72
CA GLN A 343 6.74 -11.27 10.99
C GLN A 343 7.44 -12.57 11.43
N ARG A 344 6.98 -13.24 12.48
CA ARG A 344 7.68 -14.36 13.13
C ARG A 344 7.94 -15.54 12.20
N ASN A 345 7.04 -15.80 11.25
CA ASN A 345 7.18 -16.92 10.32
C ASN A 345 8.11 -16.62 9.12
N GLY A 346 8.56 -15.36 8.96
CA GLY A 346 9.42 -14.91 7.87
C GLY A 346 8.76 -14.90 6.47
N LYS A 347 7.45 -15.11 6.39
CA LYS A 347 6.68 -15.17 5.12
C LYS A 347 5.78 -13.97 4.91
N VAL A 348 5.31 -13.35 5.99
CA VAL A 348 4.44 -12.17 5.95
C VAL A 348 5.17 -11.03 6.67
N LEU A 349 5.37 -9.92 5.98
CA LEU A 349 5.90 -8.71 6.59
C LEU A 349 4.79 -7.68 6.85
N GLY A 350 5.02 -6.80 7.82
CA GLY A 350 4.09 -5.71 8.16
C GLY A 350 4.55 -4.35 7.65
N ALA A 351 3.61 -3.43 7.49
CA ALA A 351 3.86 -2.03 7.20
C ALA A 351 3.19 -1.15 8.27
N LEU A 352 3.98 -0.33 8.96
CA LEU A 352 3.42 0.64 9.90
C LEU A 352 2.65 1.72 9.14
N LYS A 353 1.46 2.10 9.61
CA LYS A 353 0.62 3.12 8.97
C LYS A 353 -0.20 3.94 9.99
N HIS A 354 -0.59 5.17 9.69
CA HIS A 354 -0.41 5.89 8.43
C HIS A 354 0.55 7.07 8.65
N PHE A 355 1.78 6.99 8.15
CA PHE A 355 2.76 8.05 8.38
C PHE A 355 2.37 9.31 7.61
N PRO A 356 2.54 10.53 8.14
CA PRO A 356 3.17 10.89 9.43
C PRO A 356 2.31 10.74 10.69
N GLY A 357 0.99 10.65 10.57
CA GLY A 357 0.09 10.21 11.64
C GLY A 357 -1.28 10.87 11.54
N LEU A 358 -2.33 10.08 11.35
CA LEU A 358 -3.71 10.55 11.18
C LEU A 358 -4.44 10.89 12.51
N GLY A 359 -3.73 10.90 13.64
CA GLY A 359 -4.33 10.94 14.97
C GLY A 359 -5.18 12.19 15.29
N ASP A 360 -5.00 13.27 14.52
CA ASP A 360 -5.64 14.58 14.73
C ASP A 360 -6.20 15.21 13.46
N VAL A 361 -6.42 14.41 12.42
CA VAL A 361 -7.07 14.91 11.22
C VAL A 361 -8.57 14.75 11.30
N GLY A 362 -9.30 15.80 10.94
CA GLY A 362 -10.77 15.81 10.95
C GLY A 362 -11.41 15.36 9.64
N ALA A 363 -10.67 15.30 8.53
CA ALA A 363 -11.17 14.99 7.19
C ALA A 363 -10.58 13.70 6.63
N ASP A 364 -11.31 13.06 5.70
CA ASP A 364 -10.95 11.77 5.10
C ASP A 364 -10.02 11.93 3.89
N PRO A 365 -8.80 11.36 3.91
CA PRO A 365 -7.88 11.39 2.78
C PRO A 365 -8.46 10.71 1.53
N HIS A 366 -9.47 9.84 1.66
CA HIS A 366 -10.16 9.24 0.52
C HIS A 366 -10.98 10.27 -0.28
N ASN A 367 -11.45 11.34 0.36
CA ASN A 367 -12.38 12.33 -0.23
C ASN A 367 -11.74 13.73 -0.40
N SER A 368 -10.66 14.04 0.33
CA SER A 368 -9.99 15.35 0.32
C SER A 368 -8.59 15.23 0.91
N VAL A 369 -7.74 16.26 0.83
CA VAL A 369 -6.46 16.26 1.56
C VAL A 369 -6.66 16.83 2.96
N PRO A 370 -6.62 16.03 4.04
CA PRO A 370 -6.68 16.55 5.40
C PRO A 370 -5.47 17.41 5.74
N TYR A 371 -5.66 18.36 6.65
CA TYR A 371 -4.60 19.18 7.21
C TYR A 371 -4.35 18.78 8.66
N LEU A 372 -3.07 18.58 8.98
CA LEU A 372 -2.59 18.34 10.34
C LEU A 372 -1.90 19.61 10.85
N TYR A 373 -2.43 20.15 11.95
CA TYR A 373 -2.01 21.44 12.52
C TYR A 373 -1.11 21.33 13.76
N ARG A 374 -0.68 20.11 14.11
CA ARG A 374 0.18 19.87 15.26
C ARG A 374 1.52 20.60 15.13
N SER A 375 2.00 21.10 16.27
CA SER A 375 3.37 21.60 16.38
C SER A 375 4.37 20.47 16.14
N LYS A 376 5.61 20.79 15.71
CA LYS A 376 6.66 19.77 15.56
C LYS A 376 6.91 19.00 16.86
N SER A 377 6.85 19.66 18.01
CA SER A 377 6.98 19.00 19.32
C SER A 377 5.85 18.02 19.61
N ASP A 378 4.62 18.34 19.22
CA ASP A 378 3.48 17.43 19.41
C ASP A 378 3.58 16.22 18.46
N LEU A 379 3.96 16.45 17.20
CA LEU A 379 4.26 15.38 16.24
C LEU A 379 5.34 14.44 16.80
N GLU A 380 6.43 14.99 17.33
CA GLU A 380 7.50 14.19 17.92
C GLU A 380 7.07 13.41 19.17
N ALA A 381 6.21 14.00 20.00
CA ALA A 381 5.76 13.41 21.25
C ALA A 381 4.64 12.37 21.04
N ILE A 382 3.83 12.53 19.99
CA ILE A 382 2.60 11.79 19.78
C ILE A 382 2.68 10.93 18.52
N ASP A 383 2.57 11.53 17.34
CA ASP A 383 2.40 10.82 16.06
C ASP A 383 3.66 10.03 15.67
N TRP A 384 4.83 10.65 15.81
CA TRP A 384 6.10 10.04 15.41
C TRP A 384 6.71 9.17 16.51
N ALA A 385 6.17 9.22 17.73
CA ALA A 385 6.72 8.44 18.85
C ALA A 385 6.68 6.92 18.58
N PRO A 386 5.56 6.32 18.13
CA PRO A 386 5.52 4.91 17.74
C PRO A 386 6.52 4.57 16.64
N TYR A 387 6.56 5.36 15.55
CA TYR A 387 7.51 5.15 14.45
C TYR A 387 8.96 5.20 14.94
N ARG A 388 9.34 6.25 15.68
CA ARG A 388 10.70 6.45 16.20
C ARG A 388 11.17 5.28 17.04
N VAL A 389 10.32 4.79 17.94
CA VAL A 389 10.67 3.66 18.82
C VAL A 389 10.77 2.36 18.01
N LEU A 390 9.77 2.04 17.20
CA LEU A 390 9.73 0.78 16.46
C LEU A 390 10.83 0.70 15.38
N ILE A 391 11.12 1.80 14.68
CA ILE A 391 12.24 1.87 13.72
C ILE A 391 13.57 1.60 14.41
N ARG A 392 13.81 2.19 15.59
CA ARG A 392 15.03 1.97 16.38
C ARG A 392 15.16 0.56 16.93
N GLN A 393 14.04 -0.14 17.17
CA GLN A 393 14.05 -1.56 17.55
C GLN A 393 14.51 -2.46 16.39
N GLY A 394 14.49 -1.98 15.14
CA GLY A 394 15.08 -2.67 14.00
C GLY A 394 14.17 -3.71 13.33
N ASP A 395 12.91 -3.83 13.75
CA ASP A 395 11.96 -4.82 13.22
C ASP A 395 11.04 -4.27 12.12
N VAL A 396 11.05 -2.95 11.87
CA VAL A 396 10.22 -2.33 10.84
C VAL A 396 10.82 -2.57 9.45
N ARG A 397 10.03 -3.14 8.55
CA ARG A 397 10.44 -3.46 7.17
C ARG A 397 9.80 -2.54 6.13
N ALA A 398 8.58 -2.07 6.41
CA ALA A 398 7.86 -1.12 5.57
C ALA A 398 7.13 -0.06 6.42
N VAL A 399 6.95 1.11 5.82
CA VAL A 399 6.09 2.20 6.35
C VAL A 399 5.22 2.70 5.20
N LEU A 400 3.91 2.79 5.44
CA LEU A 400 2.95 3.38 4.51
C LEU A 400 2.71 4.85 4.86
N VAL A 401 2.81 5.72 3.86
CA VAL A 401 2.69 7.18 3.97
C VAL A 401 1.39 7.64 3.32
N THR A 402 0.52 8.32 4.07
CA THR A 402 -0.79 8.77 3.58
C THR A 402 -0.81 10.22 3.10
N HIS A 403 -2.00 10.72 2.77
CA HIS A 403 -2.24 11.94 2.01
C HIS A 403 -2.74 13.10 2.88
N GLU A 404 -2.00 13.44 3.94
CA GLU A 404 -2.28 14.63 4.76
C GLU A 404 -1.23 15.72 4.55
N ILE A 405 -1.62 16.98 4.68
CA ILE A 405 -0.71 18.13 4.71
C ILE A 405 -0.32 18.40 6.16
N VAL A 406 0.94 18.15 6.50
CA VAL A 406 1.51 18.55 7.79
C VAL A 406 1.99 19.98 7.71
N THR A 407 1.15 20.92 8.12
CA THR A 407 1.33 22.36 7.92
C THR A 407 2.66 22.91 8.46
N THR A 408 3.15 22.33 9.56
CA THR A 408 4.40 22.75 10.22
C THR A 408 5.66 22.21 9.56
N ILE A 409 5.55 21.21 8.68
CA ILE A 409 6.68 20.59 7.97
C ILE A 409 6.68 20.99 6.49
N ASP A 410 5.55 20.76 5.81
CA ASP A 410 5.34 21.12 4.43
C ASP A 410 3.87 21.48 4.16
N GLY A 411 3.53 22.75 4.36
CA GLY A 411 2.19 23.26 4.06
C GLY A 411 1.82 23.28 2.57
N SER A 412 2.70 22.86 1.65
CA SER A 412 2.47 22.94 0.21
C SER A 412 2.11 21.62 -0.47
N LYS A 413 2.39 20.48 0.17
CA LYS A 413 2.23 19.15 -0.45
C LYS A 413 1.66 18.13 0.53
N PRO A 414 0.83 17.20 0.06
CA PRO A 414 0.50 16.00 0.81
C PRO A 414 1.76 15.22 1.20
N SER A 415 1.74 14.57 2.35
CA SER A 415 2.89 13.87 2.93
C SER A 415 3.51 12.83 2.00
N SER A 416 2.69 12.07 1.28
CA SER A 416 3.13 11.09 0.28
C SER A 416 3.91 11.68 -0.91
N LEU A 417 3.80 13.00 -1.14
CA LEU A 417 4.45 13.75 -2.21
C LEU A 417 5.49 14.75 -1.68
N SER A 418 5.76 14.77 -0.37
CA SER A 418 6.64 15.76 0.26
C SER A 418 8.00 15.17 0.60
N TYR A 419 9.05 15.68 -0.06
CA TYR A 419 10.45 15.37 0.27
C TYR A 419 10.77 15.71 1.73
N LYS A 420 10.21 16.79 2.27
CA LYS A 420 10.45 17.21 3.65
C LYS A 420 9.89 16.18 4.64
N VAL A 421 8.73 15.59 4.35
CA VAL A 421 8.11 14.58 5.22
C VAL A 421 8.81 13.23 5.06
N ILE A 422 8.94 12.70 3.84
CA ILE A 422 9.47 11.35 3.64
C ILE A 422 11.00 11.32 3.80
N THR A 423 11.74 12.11 3.02
CA THR A 423 13.20 12.11 3.13
C THR A 423 13.67 12.87 4.35
N GLY A 424 13.14 14.07 4.59
CA GLY A 424 13.53 14.90 5.73
C GLY A 424 13.24 14.24 7.08
N ILE A 425 11.99 13.87 7.34
CA ILE A 425 11.62 13.29 8.64
C ILE A 425 11.85 11.78 8.68
N LEU A 426 11.17 11.00 7.83
CA LEU A 426 11.16 9.54 7.97
C LEU A 426 12.53 8.91 7.71
N ARG A 427 13.22 9.30 6.62
CA ARG A 427 14.54 8.76 6.27
C ARG A 427 15.66 9.35 7.14
N ASN A 428 15.73 10.68 7.25
CA ASN A 428 16.89 11.33 7.87
C ASN A 428 16.74 11.47 9.39
N GLU A 429 15.65 12.06 9.90
CA GLU A 429 15.47 12.27 11.35
C GLU A 429 15.14 10.97 12.09
N LEU A 430 14.22 10.15 11.57
CA LEU A 430 13.83 8.88 12.19
C LEU A 430 14.75 7.70 11.80
N GLY A 431 15.58 7.87 10.77
CA GLY A 431 16.58 6.89 10.37
C GLY A 431 16.02 5.66 9.65
N PHE A 432 14.79 5.70 9.12
CA PHE A 432 14.17 4.53 8.51
C PHE A 432 14.88 4.12 7.21
N GLN A 433 15.32 2.86 7.11
CA GLN A 433 16.03 2.34 5.93
C GLN A 433 15.22 1.30 5.11
N GLY A 434 14.04 0.91 5.59
CA GLY A 434 13.17 -0.07 4.91
C GLY A 434 12.37 0.53 3.75
N VAL A 435 11.37 -0.19 3.25
CA VAL A 435 10.57 0.24 2.11
C VAL A 435 9.54 1.30 2.51
N VAL A 436 9.50 2.42 1.80
CA VAL A 436 8.43 3.41 1.92
C VAL A 436 7.38 3.14 0.86
N ILE A 437 6.14 2.99 1.28
CA ILE A 437 4.98 2.69 0.45
C ILE A 437 4.07 3.93 0.46
N THR A 438 3.61 4.40 -0.68
CA THR A 438 2.53 5.39 -0.68
C THR A 438 1.20 4.73 -0.35
N ASP A 439 0.32 5.45 0.32
CA ASP A 439 -1.11 5.21 0.17
C ASP A 439 -1.52 5.40 -1.30
N SER A 440 -2.76 5.02 -1.65
CA SER A 440 -3.17 4.95 -3.05
C SER A 440 -3.16 6.32 -3.73
N LEU A 441 -2.22 6.56 -4.65
CA LEU A 441 -2.09 7.80 -5.43
C LEU A 441 -3.29 8.09 -6.33
N THR A 442 -4.20 7.13 -6.47
CA THR A 442 -5.47 7.26 -7.18
C THR A 442 -6.65 7.68 -6.27
N MET A 443 -6.42 7.92 -4.98
CA MET A 443 -7.41 8.53 -4.07
C MET A 443 -7.77 9.95 -4.51
N GLU A 444 -9.00 10.39 -4.22
CA GLU A 444 -9.51 11.71 -4.63
C GLU A 444 -8.66 12.84 -4.05
N GLY A 445 -8.16 12.68 -2.81
CA GLY A 445 -7.25 13.65 -2.18
C GLY A 445 -6.01 13.95 -3.03
N ILE A 446 -5.49 12.99 -3.80
CA ILE A 446 -4.36 13.23 -4.69
C ILE A 446 -4.83 13.63 -6.09
N THR A 447 -5.73 12.84 -6.69
CA THR A 447 -6.13 12.99 -8.10
C THR A 447 -6.88 14.29 -8.40
N ALA A 448 -7.49 14.92 -7.39
CA ALA A 448 -8.10 16.24 -7.52
C ALA A 448 -7.09 17.36 -7.82
N TYR A 449 -5.81 17.18 -7.48
CA TYR A 449 -4.78 18.21 -7.58
C TYR A 449 -3.57 17.80 -8.44
N TYR A 450 -3.29 16.50 -8.52
CA TYR A 450 -2.13 15.96 -9.20
C TYR A 450 -2.55 14.90 -10.21
N PRO A 451 -2.27 15.09 -11.50
CA PRO A 451 -2.33 14.01 -12.47
C PRO A 451 -1.47 12.83 -12.02
N GLU A 452 -1.92 11.61 -12.27
CA GLU A 452 -1.29 10.38 -11.79
C GLU A 452 0.21 10.29 -12.15
N ALA A 453 0.57 10.66 -13.38
CA ALA A 453 1.96 10.70 -13.84
C ALA A 453 2.84 11.65 -13.01
N GLN A 454 2.29 12.82 -12.65
CA GLN A 454 2.98 13.81 -11.82
C GLN A 454 3.07 13.33 -10.37
N ALA A 455 1.99 12.78 -9.82
CA ALA A 455 1.99 12.22 -8.46
C ALA A 455 3.02 11.11 -8.30
N ALA A 456 3.15 10.22 -9.29
CA ALA A 456 4.14 9.14 -9.29
C ALA A 456 5.58 9.66 -9.26
N ALA A 457 5.90 10.67 -10.08
CA ALA A 457 7.22 11.30 -10.09
C ALA A 457 7.53 11.98 -8.75
N LEU A 458 6.61 12.80 -8.25
CA LEU A 458 6.76 13.51 -6.97
C LEU A 458 6.92 12.54 -5.79
N ALA A 459 6.21 11.41 -5.78
CA ALA A 459 6.35 10.41 -4.73
C ALA A 459 7.74 9.77 -4.70
N ILE A 460 8.32 9.45 -5.86
CA ILE A 460 9.69 8.90 -5.95
C ILE A 460 10.71 9.95 -5.54
N GLU A 461 10.57 11.18 -6.04
CA GLU A 461 11.41 12.31 -5.67
C GLU A 461 11.37 12.51 -4.15
N ALA A 462 10.18 12.46 -3.54
CA ALA A 462 10.00 12.62 -2.11
C ALA A 462 10.70 11.56 -1.27
N GLY A 463 10.87 10.33 -1.80
CA GLY A 463 11.56 9.24 -1.12
C GLY A 463 10.77 7.93 -1.02
N SER A 464 9.61 7.82 -1.68
CA SER A 464 8.82 6.59 -1.76
C SER A 464 9.49 5.56 -2.66
N ASP A 465 9.39 4.28 -2.30
CA ASP A 465 9.96 3.18 -3.07
C ASP A 465 8.88 2.40 -3.82
N LEU A 466 7.73 2.13 -3.18
CA LEU A 466 6.57 1.47 -3.79
C LEU A 466 5.39 2.45 -3.91
N LEU A 467 4.87 2.59 -5.11
CA LEU A 467 3.76 3.47 -5.46
C LEU A 467 2.48 2.67 -5.63
N MET A 468 1.49 2.94 -4.79
CA MET A 468 0.19 2.28 -4.85
C MET A 468 -0.79 3.09 -5.69
N GLY A 469 -1.63 2.42 -6.48
CA GLY A 469 -2.89 3.01 -6.95
C GLY A 469 -3.34 2.60 -8.34
N ALA A 470 -2.41 2.23 -9.23
CA ALA A 470 -2.74 1.86 -10.61
C ALA A 470 -3.72 0.68 -10.65
N LEU A 471 -4.87 0.86 -11.31
CA LEU A 471 -5.93 -0.15 -11.42
C LEU A 471 -5.88 -0.89 -12.76
N THR A 472 -5.33 -0.24 -13.79
CA THR A 472 -5.26 -0.74 -15.15
C THR A 472 -3.84 -0.69 -15.72
N PRO A 473 -3.55 -1.46 -16.78
CA PRO A 473 -2.28 -1.35 -17.51
C PRO A 473 -1.95 0.06 -18.01
N ASN A 474 -2.98 0.86 -18.33
CA ASN A 474 -2.80 2.23 -18.79
C ASN A 474 -2.34 3.15 -17.65
N ASP A 475 -2.88 2.96 -16.46
CA ASP A 475 -2.49 3.69 -15.24
C ASP A 475 -1.01 3.43 -14.93
N VAL A 476 -0.59 2.16 -14.97
CA VAL A 476 0.83 1.77 -14.82
C VAL A 476 1.70 2.45 -15.88
N ALA A 477 1.26 2.46 -17.14
CA ALA A 477 2.00 3.12 -18.23
C ALA A 477 2.13 4.63 -18.00
N ASN A 478 1.06 5.30 -17.55
CA ASN A 478 1.05 6.73 -17.26
C ASN A 478 2.00 7.07 -16.11
N MET A 479 1.94 6.33 -15.01
CA MET A 479 2.85 6.50 -13.87
C MET A 479 4.31 6.34 -14.30
N ILE A 480 4.64 5.24 -15.00
CA ILE A 480 6.00 4.99 -15.50
C ILE A 480 6.46 6.08 -16.46
N SER A 481 5.58 6.57 -17.34
CA SER A 481 5.89 7.65 -18.28
C SER A 481 6.25 8.95 -17.56
N GLY A 482 5.46 9.34 -16.54
CA GLY A 482 5.77 10.52 -15.72
C GLY A 482 7.12 10.43 -15.02
N ILE A 483 7.44 9.25 -14.47
CA ILE A 483 8.74 9.01 -13.84
C ILE A 483 9.89 9.09 -14.85
N LYS A 484 9.72 8.47 -16.03
CA LYS A 484 10.72 8.56 -17.12
C LYS A 484 10.94 10.01 -17.56
N GLN A 485 9.87 10.79 -17.65
CA GLN A 485 9.98 12.21 -17.97
C GLN A 485 10.80 12.97 -16.92
N ALA A 486 10.50 12.79 -15.63
CA ALA A 486 11.25 13.40 -14.54
C ALA A 486 12.72 12.96 -14.50
N ILE A 487 13.02 11.72 -14.88
CA ILE A 487 14.41 11.25 -15.06
C ILE A 487 15.09 11.98 -16.22
N ASN A 488 14.39 12.10 -17.36
CA ASN A 488 14.93 12.74 -18.55
C ASN A 488 15.17 14.24 -18.36
N THR A 489 14.36 14.92 -17.55
CA THR A 489 14.55 16.34 -17.20
C THR A 489 15.58 16.54 -16.09
N GLY A 490 16.04 15.46 -15.44
CA GLY A 490 17.02 15.50 -14.36
C GLY A 490 16.43 15.80 -12.98
N GLU A 491 15.11 15.86 -12.85
CA GLU A 491 14.41 16.00 -11.56
C GLU A 491 14.64 14.77 -10.67
N ILE A 492 14.70 13.57 -11.27
CA ILE A 492 14.98 12.31 -10.57
C ILE A 492 16.26 11.68 -11.12
N GLY A 493 17.26 11.48 -10.26
CA GLY A 493 18.46 10.73 -10.63
C GLY A 493 18.20 9.22 -10.72
N LEU A 494 18.85 8.53 -11.67
CA LEU A 494 18.77 7.05 -11.77
C LEU A 494 19.19 6.34 -10.48
N GLN A 495 20.12 6.93 -9.72
CA GLN A 495 20.53 6.39 -8.42
C GLN A 495 19.36 6.30 -7.43
N ARG A 496 18.43 7.27 -7.43
CA ARG A 496 17.25 7.27 -6.56
C ARG A 496 16.37 6.05 -6.86
N VAL A 497 16.19 5.72 -8.14
CA VAL A 497 15.47 4.51 -8.59
C VAL A 497 16.20 3.25 -8.13
N ASP A 498 17.51 3.17 -8.32
CA ASP A 498 18.30 2.00 -7.91
C ASP A 498 18.23 1.77 -6.39
N GLU A 499 18.28 2.83 -5.58
CA GLU A 499 18.11 2.75 -4.13
C GLU A 499 16.73 2.20 -3.73
N SER A 500 15.65 2.67 -4.37
CA SER A 500 14.30 2.12 -4.14
C SER A 500 14.23 0.64 -4.48
N VAL A 501 14.71 0.26 -5.67
CA VAL A 501 14.64 -1.13 -6.13
C VAL A 501 15.49 -2.04 -5.23
N ARG A 502 16.66 -1.60 -4.74
CA ARG A 502 17.44 -2.36 -3.75
C ARG A 502 16.61 -2.66 -2.50
N ARG A 503 15.91 -1.66 -1.93
CA ARG A 503 15.06 -1.86 -0.75
C ARG A 503 13.91 -2.82 -1.03
N ILE A 504 13.29 -2.72 -2.20
CA ILE A 504 12.20 -3.61 -2.63
C ILE A 504 12.69 -5.05 -2.78
N LEU A 505 13.83 -5.26 -3.44
CA LEU A 505 14.40 -6.61 -3.59
C LEU A 505 14.88 -7.17 -2.24
N MET A 506 15.39 -6.33 -1.34
CA MET A 506 15.70 -6.73 0.03
C MET A 506 14.46 -7.14 0.81
N LEU A 507 13.35 -6.41 0.67
CA LEU A 507 12.06 -6.78 1.26
C LEU A 507 11.60 -8.15 0.75
N LYS A 508 11.71 -8.40 -0.57
CA LYS A 508 11.38 -9.70 -1.18
C LYS A 508 12.30 -10.83 -0.71
N TYR A 509 13.59 -10.55 -0.47
CA TYR A 509 14.51 -11.50 0.16
C TYR A 509 14.09 -11.82 1.59
N GLN A 510 13.73 -10.81 2.39
CA GLN A 510 13.28 -10.97 3.78
C GLN A 510 11.97 -11.75 3.90
N MET A 511 11.10 -11.72 2.88
CA MET A 511 9.90 -12.58 2.76
C MET A 511 10.21 -14.01 2.27
N GLY A 512 11.46 -14.31 1.92
CA GLY A 512 11.87 -15.59 1.34
C GLY A 512 11.48 -15.80 -0.13
N LEU A 513 11.02 -14.74 -0.82
CA LEU A 513 10.65 -14.79 -2.24
C LEU A 513 11.90 -14.85 -3.13
N ILE A 514 12.91 -14.05 -2.81
CA ILE A 514 14.24 -14.13 -3.43
C ILE A 514 15.12 -15.00 -2.55
N ARG A 515 15.82 -15.96 -3.14
CA ARG A 515 16.80 -16.81 -2.45
C ARG A 515 18.19 -16.52 -2.96
N ILE A 516 19.16 -16.43 -2.05
CA ILE A 516 20.56 -16.29 -2.42
C ILE A 516 21.03 -17.64 -2.97
N PRO A 517 21.58 -17.71 -4.19
CA PRO A 517 22.10 -18.95 -4.73
C PRO A 517 23.28 -19.44 -3.90
N THR A 518 23.31 -20.74 -3.59
CA THR A 518 24.53 -21.39 -3.13
C THR A 518 25.48 -21.52 -4.33
N ILE A 519 26.67 -20.91 -4.25
CA ILE A 519 27.62 -20.80 -5.37
C ILE A 519 28.66 -21.92 -5.35
#